data_AF-A0A6G3ML81-F1
#
_entry.id   AF-A0A6G3ML81-F1
#
_cell.length_a   1.000
_cell.length_b   1.000
_cell.length_c   1.000
_cell.angle_alpha   90.00
_cell.angle_beta   90.00
_cell.angle_gamma   90.00
#
_symmetry.space_group_name_H-M   'P 1'
#
loop_
_entity.id
_entity.type
_entity.pdbx_description
1 polymer ?
#
loop_
_entity_poly.entity_id
_entity_poly.type
_entity_poly.pdbx_seq_one_letter_code
_entity_poly.pdbx_strand_id
1 'polypeptide(L)'
;RRGPLFIHTESAESDFVHAFRNIPGIDLINVERLNILKLCPGGHLGRLIIWTSKAFEKLPEIYPNQFGVSDLKKGYTLPRSILTMPDISRIINSDEVQKVLRQKKTKQPPTPRKRNPLIHKSVMAKLNPLYGLTRNLSKKRSDMEKNRDVYKLSDDLNTKI
;
A
#
# COMPACT_ATOMS: atom_id res chain seq x y z
N ARG A 1 -32.64 1.51 -10.33
CA ARG A 1 -31.61 2.04 -9.40
C ARG A 1 -32.30 2.39 -8.09
N ARG A 2 -31.68 2.16 -6.94
CA ARG A 2 -32.25 2.54 -5.63
C ARG A 2 -31.99 4.03 -5.39
N GLY A 3 -33.01 4.76 -4.98
CA GLY A 3 -32.92 6.17 -4.62
C GLY A 3 -32.74 6.37 -3.12
N PRO A 4 -33.08 7.55 -2.58
CA PRO A 4 -32.95 7.84 -1.16
C PRO A 4 -33.87 6.94 -0.33
N LEU A 5 -33.47 6.73 0.93
CA LEU A 5 -34.25 6.02 1.93
C LEU A 5 -34.77 7.01 2.96
N PHE A 6 -36.08 7.10 3.13
CA PHE A 6 -36.70 7.92 4.17
C PHE A 6 -36.99 7.07 5.41
N ILE A 7 -36.57 7.56 6.56
CA ILE A 7 -36.81 6.92 7.86
C ILE A 7 -37.75 7.78 8.70
N HIS A 8 -38.84 7.17 9.15
CA HIS A 8 -39.93 7.83 9.89
C HIS A 8 -40.37 7.01 11.11
N THR A 9 -41.10 7.64 12.03
CA THR A 9 -41.72 6.96 13.18
C THR A 9 -43.21 6.67 12.93
N GLU A 10 -43.80 7.30 11.91
CA GLU A 10 -45.24 7.25 11.63
C GLU A 10 -45.75 5.84 11.28
N SER A 11 -47.05 5.62 11.50
CA SER A 11 -47.76 4.41 11.11
C SER A 11 -47.86 4.25 9.60
N ALA A 12 -48.11 3.01 9.14
CA ALA A 12 -48.21 2.69 7.72
C ALA A 12 -49.37 3.43 7.01
N GLU A 13 -50.39 3.84 7.77
CA GLU A 13 -51.56 4.55 7.27
C GLU A 13 -51.37 6.09 7.26
N SER A 14 -50.20 6.60 7.66
CA SER A 14 -49.96 8.05 7.68
C SER A 14 -49.90 8.69 6.29
N ASP A 15 -50.30 9.96 6.21
CA ASP A 15 -50.22 10.76 4.97
C ASP A 15 -48.80 10.82 4.41
N PHE A 16 -47.80 10.80 5.30
CA PHE A 16 -46.39 10.75 4.92
C PHE A 16 -46.07 9.51 4.07
N VAL A 17 -46.49 8.32 4.51
CA VAL A 17 -46.23 7.08 3.78
C VAL A 17 -46.96 7.10 2.43
N HIS A 18 -48.20 7.59 2.39
CA HIS A 18 -48.98 7.69 1.16
C HIS A 18 -48.37 8.67 0.15
N ALA A 19 -47.87 9.81 0.59
CA ALA A 19 -47.25 10.82 -0.26
C ALA A 19 -45.99 10.30 -0.99
N PHE A 20 -45.14 9.54 -0.28
CA PHE A 20 -43.85 9.11 -0.82
C PHE A 20 -43.86 7.72 -1.48
N ARG A 21 -44.88 6.88 -1.21
CA ARG A 21 -44.92 5.50 -1.71
C ARG A 21 -45.02 5.39 -3.23
N ASN A 22 -45.64 6.36 -3.91
CA ASN A 22 -45.80 6.34 -5.37
C ASN A 22 -44.60 6.91 -6.13
N ILE A 23 -43.56 7.39 -5.44
CA ILE A 23 -42.41 7.99 -6.10
C ILE A 23 -41.37 6.89 -6.41
N PRO A 24 -41.03 6.65 -7.68
CA PRO A 24 -40.13 5.56 -8.05
C PRO A 24 -38.72 5.78 -7.48
N GLY A 25 -38.17 4.73 -6.88
CA GLY A 25 -36.82 4.72 -6.31
C GLY A 25 -36.72 5.19 -4.86
N ILE A 26 -37.77 5.80 -4.30
CA ILE A 26 -37.83 6.12 -2.87
C ILE A 26 -38.21 4.86 -2.09
N ASP A 27 -37.46 4.57 -1.03
CA ASP A 27 -37.85 3.55 -0.06
C ASP A 27 -38.25 4.22 1.26
N LEU A 28 -39.24 3.65 1.95
CA LEU A 28 -39.71 4.07 3.27
C LEU A 28 -39.43 2.95 4.29
N ILE A 29 -38.96 3.33 5.48
CA ILE A 29 -38.71 2.43 6.61
C ILE A 29 -39.10 3.11 7.93
N ASN A 30 -39.66 2.33 8.85
CA ASN A 30 -39.88 2.75 10.23
C ASN A 30 -38.59 2.55 11.07
N VAL A 31 -38.24 3.53 11.90
CA VAL A 31 -37.05 3.55 12.78
C VAL A 31 -36.95 2.32 13.69
N GLU A 32 -38.07 1.82 14.20
CA GLU A 32 -38.06 0.64 15.08
C GLU A 32 -37.74 -0.64 14.31
N ARG A 33 -38.02 -0.65 13.01
CA ARG A 33 -37.94 -1.81 12.11
C ARG A 33 -36.97 -1.55 10.96
N LEU A 34 -35.75 -1.09 11.30
CA LEU A 34 -34.67 -0.92 10.33
C LEU A 34 -34.29 -2.25 9.69
N ASN A 35 -34.25 -2.27 8.35
CA ASN A 35 -33.87 -3.45 7.58
C ASN A 35 -32.56 -3.22 6.82
N ILE A 36 -31.59 -4.10 7.07
CA ILE A 36 -30.26 -4.06 6.46
C ILE A 36 -30.33 -4.17 4.93
N LEU A 37 -31.25 -4.95 4.36
CA LEU A 37 -31.38 -5.13 2.91
C LEU A 37 -31.79 -3.85 2.19
N LYS A 38 -32.53 -2.98 2.88
CA LYS A 38 -32.92 -1.66 2.37
C LYS A 38 -31.86 -0.59 2.69
N LEU A 39 -31.19 -0.67 3.84
CA LEU A 39 -30.09 0.24 4.17
C LEU A 39 -28.88 0.03 3.25
N CYS A 40 -28.54 -1.22 2.97
CA CYS A 40 -27.35 -1.64 2.23
C CYS A 40 -27.74 -2.57 1.07
N PRO A 41 -28.41 -2.06 0.01
CA PRO A 41 -28.81 -2.87 -1.13
C PRO A 41 -27.57 -3.45 -1.82
N GLY A 42 -27.54 -4.78 -2.00
CA GLY A 42 -26.39 -5.48 -2.58
C GLY A 42 -25.17 -5.56 -1.65
N GLY A 43 -25.31 -5.22 -0.36
CA GLY A 43 -24.22 -5.26 0.62
C GLY A 43 -23.29 -4.05 0.62
N HIS A 44 -23.61 -3.00 -0.15
CA HIS A 44 -22.84 -1.75 -0.14
C HIS A 44 -23.34 -0.79 0.94
N LEU A 45 -22.41 -0.27 1.75
CA LEU A 45 -22.68 0.79 2.74
C LEU A 45 -22.79 2.16 2.05
N GLY A 46 -23.42 3.14 2.72
CA GLY A 46 -23.44 4.53 2.25
C GLY A 46 -24.62 4.89 1.34
N ARG A 47 -25.78 4.25 1.52
CA ARG A 47 -27.02 4.72 0.91
C ARG A 47 -27.40 6.10 1.46
N LEU A 48 -27.92 6.99 0.62
CA LEU A 48 -28.47 8.28 1.08
C LEU A 48 -29.73 8.03 1.93
N ILE A 49 -29.68 8.42 3.20
CA ILE A 49 -30.75 8.26 4.17
C ILE A 49 -31.22 9.65 4.63
N ILE A 50 -32.53 9.87 4.58
CA ILE A 50 -33.19 11.09 5.04
C ILE A 50 -34.00 10.74 6.29
N TRP A 51 -33.70 11.42 7.38
CA TRP A 51 -34.34 11.21 8.68
C TRP A 51 -35.37 12.30 8.97
N THR A 52 -36.52 11.94 9.53
CA THR A 52 -37.39 12.92 10.20
C THR A 52 -36.85 13.24 11.60
N SER A 53 -37.17 14.42 12.15
CA SER A 53 -36.65 14.83 13.49
C SER A 53 -36.97 13.80 14.56
N LYS A 54 -38.26 13.42 14.67
CA LYS A 54 -38.74 12.40 15.63
C LYS A 54 -38.06 11.05 15.44
N ALA A 55 -37.73 10.70 14.19
CA ALA A 55 -37.05 9.45 13.90
C ALA A 55 -35.60 9.45 14.39
N PHE A 56 -34.92 10.58 14.27
CA PHE A 56 -33.56 10.76 14.76
C PHE A 56 -33.51 10.80 16.29
N GLU A 57 -34.45 11.50 16.92
CA GLU A 57 -34.58 11.60 18.39
C GLU A 57 -34.84 10.24 19.05
N LYS A 58 -35.52 9.32 18.37
CA LYS A 58 -35.82 7.97 18.88
C LYS A 58 -34.66 6.98 18.77
N LEU A 59 -33.61 7.31 18.02
CA LEU A 59 -32.51 6.40 17.74
C LEU A 59 -31.70 6.02 19.00
N PRO A 60 -31.38 6.95 19.93
CA PRO A 60 -30.72 6.63 21.20
C PRO A 60 -31.51 5.67 22.11
N GLU A 61 -32.85 5.71 22.07
CA GLU A 61 -33.69 4.78 22.86
C GLU A 61 -33.55 3.33 22.37
N ILE A 62 -33.37 3.14 21.06
CA ILE A 62 -33.20 1.84 20.42
C ILE A 62 -31.74 1.37 20.48
N TYR A 63 -30.82 2.30 20.20
CA TYR A 63 -29.38 2.09 20.12
C TYR A 63 -28.67 3.12 21.01
N PRO A 64 -28.38 2.78 22.28
CA PRO A 64 -27.80 3.70 23.24
C PRO A 64 -26.36 4.04 22.88
N ASN A 65 -25.86 5.09 23.53
CA ASN A 65 -24.45 5.44 23.51
C ASN A 65 -23.58 4.32 24.11
N GLN A 66 -22.26 4.40 23.89
CA GLN A 66 -21.28 3.35 24.26
C GLN A 66 -21.33 2.89 25.73
N PHE A 67 -21.87 3.71 26.64
CA PHE A 67 -21.95 3.45 28.08
C PHE A 67 -23.37 3.14 28.56
N GLY A 68 -24.37 3.23 27.70
CA GLY A 68 -25.78 3.04 28.04
C GLY A 68 -26.28 1.62 27.73
N VAL A 69 -27.37 1.25 28.39
CA VAL A 69 -28.18 0.06 28.06
C VAL A 69 -29.36 0.53 27.22
N SER A 70 -29.78 -0.26 26.24
CA SER A 70 -30.93 0.09 25.41
C SER A 70 -32.24 -0.10 26.17
N ASP A 71 -33.11 0.88 26.10
CA ASP A 71 -34.43 0.84 26.73
C ASP A 71 -35.35 -0.14 25.99
N LEU A 72 -35.30 -0.13 24.65
CA LEU A 72 -36.18 -0.95 23.80
C LEU A 72 -35.65 -2.36 23.53
N LYS A 73 -34.32 -2.53 23.51
CA LYS A 73 -33.67 -3.81 23.20
C LYS A 73 -33.04 -4.41 24.45
N LYS A 74 -33.64 -5.44 25.01
CA LYS A 74 -33.11 -6.05 26.23
C LYS A 74 -31.72 -6.66 25.99
N GLY A 75 -30.74 -6.25 26.80
CA GLY A 75 -29.38 -6.81 26.79
C GLY A 75 -28.52 -6.42 25.59
N TYR A 76 -28.97 -5.48 24.76
CA TYR A 76 -28.18 -4.98 23.65
C TYR A 76 -27.21 -3.89 24.13
N THR A 77 -25.98 -3.95 23.63
CA THR A 77 -24.94 -2.95 23.85
C THR A 77 -24.25 -2.64 22.52
N LEU A 78 -23.80 -1.40 22.33
CA LEU A 78 -23.13 -0.99 21.11
C LEU A 78 -21.75 -1.69 21.02
N PRO A 79 -21.36 -2.25 19.85
CA PRO A 79 -20.05 -2.85 19.70
C PRO A 79 -18.95 -1.82 19.94
N ARG A 80 -17.92 -2.23 20.71
CA ARG A 80 -16.77 -1.37 21.02
C ARG A 80 -15.76 -1.40 19.87
N SER A 81 -15.26 -0.23 19.51
CA SER A 81 -14.16 -0.13 18.56
C SER A 81 -12.89 -0.76 19.14
N ILE A 82 -12.16 -1.49 18.30
CA ILE A 82 -10.85 -2.08 18.65
C ILE A 82 -9.80 -0.98 18.78
N LEU A 83 -9.91 0.07 17.97
CA LEU A 83 -9.02 1.22 17.96
C LEU A 83 -9.73 2.46 18.51
N THR A 84 -9.04 3.22 19.34
CA THR A 84 -9.55 4.50 19.86
C THR A 84 -9.54 5.60 18.80
N MET A 85 -8.50 5.66 17.96
CA MET A 85 -8.34 6.62 16.87
C MET A 85 -8.17 5.87 15.54
N PRO A 86 -9.06 6.06 14.54
CA PRO A 86 -8.98 5.38 13.26
C PRO A 86 -7.97 6.03 12.29
N ASP A 87 -7.54 7.27 12.54
CA ASP A 87 -6.57 7.98 11.71
C ASP A 87 -5.14 7.48 12.00
N ILE A 88 -4.77 6.38 11.34
CA ILE A 88 -3.46 5.75 11.47
C ILE A 88 -2.36 6.69 10.96
N SER A 89 -2.62 7.48 9.92
CA SER A 89 -1.61 8.40 9.37
C SER A 89 -1.22 9.47 10.37
N ARG A 90 -2.18 10.01 11.13
CA ARG A 90 -1.91 10.92 12.23
C ARG A 90 -1.08 10.27 13.33
N ILE A 91 -1.43 9.05 13.76
CA ILE A 91 -0.69 8.33 14.80
C ILE A 91 0.74 8.06 14.35
N ILE A 92 0.93 7.58 13.12
CA ILE A 92 2.26 7.29 12.58
C ILE A 92 3.10 8.57 12.56
N ASN A 93 2.55 9.70 12.13
CA ASN A 93 3.28 10.95 12.00
C ASN A 93 3.35 11.78 13.28
N SER A 94 2.90 11.26 14.43
CA SER A 94 2.97 11.98 15.69
C SER A 94 4.41 12.04 16.22
N ASP A 95 4.73 13.08 16.98
CA ASP A 95 6.09 13.33 17.46
C ASP A 95 6.57 12.21 18.38
N GLU A 96 5.68 11.64 19.20
CA GLU A 96 5.99 10.56 20.13
C GLU A 96 6.45 9.30 19.38
N VAL A 97 5.76 8.98 18.27
CA VAL A 97 6.10 7.84 17.43
C VAL A 97 7.36 8.14 16.62
N GLN A 98 7.41 9.29 15.94
CA GLN A 98 8.54 9.65 15.07
C GLN A 98 9.87 9.82 15.82
N LYS A 99 9.83 10.27 17.08
CA LYS A 99 11.04 10.41 17.92
C LYS A 99 11.74 9.07 18.21
N VAL A 100 10.98 7.97 18.30
CA VAL A 100 11.51 6.64 18.61
C VAL A 100 11.93 5.87 17.34
N LEU A 101 11.35 6.22 16.19
CA LEU A 101 11.62 5.53 14.94
C LEU A 101 13.04 5.79 14.41
N ARG A 102 13.59 4.77 13.74
CA ARG A 102 14.84 4.90 12.99
C ARG A 102 14.59 5.69 11.71
N GLN A 103 15.59 6.45 11.27
CA GLN A 103 15.54 7.16 10.00
C GLN A 103 15.21 6.22 8.83
N LYS A 104 14.31 6.66 7.96
CA LYS A 104 13.89 5.92 6.78
C LYS A 104 15.08 5.74 5.82
N LYS A 105 15.40 4.48 5.48
CA LYS A 105 16.36 4.17 4.41
C LYS A 105 15.74 4.56 3.06
N THR A 106 16.30 5.56 2.40
CA THR A 106 15.71 6.14 1.17
C THR A 106 15.95 5.30 -0.07
N LYS A 107 17.06 4.58 -0.15
CA LYS A 107 17.44 3.77 -1.31
C LYS A 107 18.08 2.47 -0.87
N GLN A 108 17.63 1.35 -1.44
CA GLN A 108 18.45 0.16 -1.48
C GLN A 108 19.44 0.31 -2.63
N PRO A 109 20.74 0.03 -2.44
CA PRO A 109 21.67 0.02 -3.56
C PRO A 109 21.18 -1.01 -4.59
N PRO A 110 21.24 -0.70 -5.90
CA PRO A 110 20.87 -1.68 -6.92
C PRO A 110 21.80 -2.88 -6.80
N THR A 111 21.28 -4.07 -7.09
CA THR A 111 22.09 -5.29 -7.13
C THR A 111 23.22 -5.10 -8.17
N PRO A 112 24.50 -5.18 -7.77
CA PRO A 112 25.58 -4.96 -8.70
C PRO A 112 25.60 -6.08 -9.74
N ARG A 113 25.72 -5.73 -11.03
CA ARG A 113 25.91 -6.72 -12.09
C ARG A 113 27.32 -7.29 -12.01
N LYS A 114 27.45 -8.62 -11.87
CA LYS A 114 28.75 -9.32 -11.90
C LYS A 114 29.30 -9.32 -13.33
N ARG A 115 30.28 -8.46 -13.60
CA ARG A 115 31.05 -8.46 -14.85
C ARG A 115 32.24 -9.41 -14.72
N ASN A 116 32.59 -10.11 -15.80
CA ASN A 116 33.71 -11.04 -15.79
C ASN A 116 35.06 -10.29 -15.62
N PRO A 117 35.83 -10.53 -14.54
CA PRO A 117 37.13 -9.87 -14.32
C PRO A 117 38.18 -10.21 -15.36
N LEU A 118 38.15 -11.43 -15.92
CA LEU A 118 39.14 -11.87 -16.90
C LEU A 118 39.01 -11.11 -18.23
N ILE A 119 37.80 -10.64 -18.54
CA ILE A 119 37.50 -9.86 -19.75
C ILE A 119 37.64 -8.35 -19.45
N HIS A 120 37.12 -7.88 -18.30
CA HIS A 120 37.08 -6.45 -17.97
C HIS A 120 38.18 -6.03 -16.99
N LYS A 121 39.19 -5.33 -17.52
CA LYS A 121 40.38 -4.88 -16.78
C LYS A 121 40.08 -4.04 -15.53
N SER A 122 39.08 -3.16 -15.60
CA SER A 122 38.69 -2.30 -14.46
C SER A 122 38.11 -3.09 -13.28
N VAL A 123 37.41 -4.18 -13.58
CA VAL A 123 36.85 -5.10 -12.57
C VAL A 123 37.98 -5.91 -11.94
N MET A 124 38.92 -6.40 -12.75
CA MET A 124 40.11 -7.09 -12.24
C MET A 124 41.00 -6.19 -11.38
N ALA A 125 41.18 -4.93 -11.78
CA ALA A 125 41.94 -3.95 -11.00
C ALA A 125 41.27 -3.62 -9.66
N LYS A 126 39.93 -3.59 -9.61
CA LYS A 126 39.18 -3.40 -8.36
C LYS A 126 39.29 -4.61 -7.42
N LEU A 127 39.41 -5.82 -7.97
CA LEU A 127 39.52 -7.07 -7.21
C LEU A 127 40.96 -7.38 -6.77
N ASN A 128 41.93 -7.15 -7.65
CA ASN A 128 43.34 -7.43 -7.41
C ASN A 128 44.16 -6.13 -7.51
N PRO A 129 44.67 -5.60 -6.37
CA PRO A 129 45.42 -4.35 -6.35
C PRO A 129 46.75 -4.41 -7.14
N LEU A 130 47.36 -5.60 -7.29
CA LEU A 130 48.62 -5.79 -8.02
C LEU A 130 48.43 -6.05 -9.52
N TYR A 131 47.19 -6.03 -10.02
CA TYR A 131 46.89 -6.37 -11.41
C TYR A 131 47.60 -5.46 -12.42
N GLY A 132 47.71 -4.16 -12.13
CA GLY A 132 48.40 -3.21 -13.00
C GLY A 132 49.87 -3.56 -13.18
N LEU A 133 50.57 -3.84 -12.07
CA LEU A 133 51.99 -4.20 -12.06
C LEU A 133 52.25 -5.51 -12.81
N THR A 134 51.51 -6.56 -12.45
CA THR A 134 51.68 -7.90 -13.05
C THR A 134 51.39 -7.89 -14.55
N ARG A 135 50.39 -7.12 -14.99
CA ARG A 135 50.08 -6.95 -16.41
C ARG A 135 51.17 -6.18 -17.17
N ASN A 136 51.73 -5.13 -16.57
CA ASN A 136 52.81 -4.36 -17.20
C ASN A 136 54.07 -5.21 -17.35
N LEU A 137 54.41 -5.98 -16.32
CA LEU A 137 55.53 -6.92 -16.34
C LEU A 137 55.33 -8.02 -17.39
N SER A 138 54.12 -8.61 -17.48
CA SER A 138 53.85 -9.64 -18.49
C SER A 138 53.92 -9.09 -19.91
N LYS A 139 53.40 -7.88 -20.15
CA LYS A 139 53.49 -7.22 -21.46
C LYS A 139 54.94 -6.95 -21.87
N LYS A 140 55.75 -6.41 -20.95
CA LYS A 140 57.19 -6.18 -21.17
C LYS A 140 57.94 -7.48 -21.49
N ARG A 141 57.60 -8.59 -20.84
CA ARG A 141 58.16 -9.92 -21.15
C ARG A 141 57.77 -10.39 -22.55
N SER A 142 56.50 -10.29 -22.93
CA SER A 142 56.05 -10.70 -24.28
C SER A 142 56.65 -9.85 -25.40
N ASP A 143 56.85 -8.55 -25.16
CA ASP A 143 57.47 -7.66 -26.15
C ASP A 143 58.97 -8.01 -26.35
N MET A 144 59.66 -8.41 -25.28
CA MET A 144 61.04 -8.92 -25.34
C MET A 144 61.14 -10.25 -26.10
N GLU A 145 60.21 -11.17 -25.89
CA GLU A 145 60.16 -12.47 -26.60
C GLU A 145 59.94 -12.27 -28.09
N LYS A 146 58.96 -11.45 -28.49
CA LYS A 146 58.72 -11.12 -29.90
C LYS A 146 59.94 -10.51 -30.58
N ASN A 147 60.63 -9.58 -29.91
CA ASN A 147 61.87 -9.01 -30.45
C ASN A 147 62.94 -10.10 -30.64
N ARG A 148 63.12 -11.00 -29.68
CA ARG A 148 64.05 -12.14 -29.82
C ARG A 148 63.71 -13.03 -31.01
N ASP A 149 62.44 -13.33 -31.22
CA ASP A 149 62.00 -14.18 -32.33
C ASP A 149 62.22 -13.49 -33.68
N VAL A 150 62.05 -12.17 -33.76
CA VAL A 150 62.36 -11.37 -34.95
C VAL A 150 63.87 -11.43 -35.29
N TYR A 151 64.75 -11.28 -34.30
CA TYR A 151 66.20 -11.39 -34.52
C TYR A 151 66.63 -12.79 -34.96
N LYS A 152 66.04 -13.85 -34.36
CA LYS A 152 66.32 -15.23 -34.79
C LYS A 152 65.85 -15.49 -36.23
N LEU A 153 64.67 -15.00 -36.60
CA LEU A 153 64.16 -15.09 -37.97
C LEU A 153 65.06 -14.36 -38.98
N SER A 154 65.65 -13.22 -38.61
CA SER A 154 66.62 -12.52 -39.49
C SER A 154 67.94 -13.28 -39.61
N ASP A 155 68.43 -13.88 -38.54
CA ASP A 155 69.67 -14.67 -38.55
C ASP A 155 69.50 -15.98 -39.35
N ASP A 156 68.33 -16.62 -39.26
CA ASP A 156 67.96 -17.84 -40.01
C ASP A 156 67.75 -17.56 -41.52
N LEU A 157 67.34 -16.34 -41.89
CA LEU A 157 67.24 -15.90 -43.28
C LEU A 157 68.62 -15.60 -43.89
N ASN A 158 69.51 -14.98 -43.13
CA ASN A 158 70.87 -14.66 -43.57
C ASN A 158 71.79 -15.89 -43.69
N THR A 159 71.45 -17.00 -43.03
CA THR A 159 72.21 -18.26 -43.13
C THR A 159 71.75 -19.18 -44.27
N LYS A 160 70.67 -18.84 -44.97
CA LYS A 160 70.11 -19.60 -46.10
C LYS A 160 70.43 -19.01 -47.49
N ILE A 161 71.27 -18.00 -47.56
CA ILE A 161 71.86 -17.43 -48.79
C ILE A 161 73.33 -17.87 -48.85
#